data_AF-A0A960NSN9-F1
#
_entry.id   AF-A0A960NSN9-F1
#
_cell.length_a   1.000
_cell.length_b   1.000
_cell.length_c   1.000
_cell.angle_alpha   90.00
_cell.angle_beta   90.00
_cell.angle_gamma   90.00
#
_symmetry.space_group_name_H-M   'P 1'
#
loop_
_entity.id
_entity.type
_entity.pdbx_description
1 polymer ?
#
loop_
_entity_poly.entity_id
_entity_poly.type
_entity_poly.pdbx_seq_one_letter_code
_entity_poly.pdbx_strand_id
1 'polypeptide(L)'
;MEPVIKISLANLLAGIQRADADVITAEMEKLDGVLSTERNHLHPQLVHFLERRSYAKALMFLGGESDIPVGACGGRPSPTQS
;
A
#
# COMPACT_ATOMS: atom_id res chain seq x y z
N MET A 1 -13.44 1.12 8.82
CA MET A 1 -11.97 1.15 8.97
C MET A 1 -11.25 1.07 7.63
N GLU A 2 -11.59 0.09 6.79
CA GLU A 2 -11.07 -0.02 5.41
C GLU A 2 -11.13 1.27 4.57
N PRO A 3 -12.16 2.13 4.67
CA PRO A 3 -12.17 3.43 3.97
C PRO A 3 -11.03 4.35 4.42
N VAL A 4 -10.65 4.33 5.70
CA VAL A 4 -9.55 5.13 6.26
C VAL A 4 -8.22 4.63 5.71
N ILE A 5 -8.01 3.31 5.67
CA ILE A 5 -6.81 2.70 5.09
C ILE A 5 -6.71 3.04 3.60
N LYS A 6 -7.81 2.95 2.86
CA LYS A 6 -7.87 3.29 1.43
C LYS A 6 -7.47 4.74 1.17
N ILE A 7 -8.02 5.69 1.94
CA ILE A 7 -7.69 7.12 1.83
C ILE A 7 -6.21 7.34 2.16
N SER A 8 -5.71 6.76 3.25
CA SER A 8 -4.31 6.90 3.65
C SER A 8 -3.33 6.33 2.64
N LEU A 9 -3.64 5.18 2.03
CA LEU A 9 -2.84 4.61 0.94
C LEU A 9 -2.84 5.50 -0.30
N ALA A 10 -3.99 6.09 -0.67
CA ALA A 10 -4.07 7.01 -1.79
C ALA A 10 -3.26 8.29 -1.53
N ASN A 11 -3.36 8.87 -0.33
CA ASN A 11 -2.58 10.03 0.08
C ASN A 11 -1.08 9.73 0.10
N LEU A 12 -0.68 8.58 0.64
CA LEU A 12 0.72 8.16 0.68
C LEU A 12 1.30 8.05 -0.74
N LEU A 13 0.59 7.40 -1.67
CA LEU A 13 1.05 7.27 -3.06
C LEU A 13 1.09 8.62 -3.78
N ALA A 14 0.16 9.53 -3.48
CA ALA A 14 0.20 10.90 -4.00
C ALA A 14 1.40 11.70 -3.42
N GLY A 15 1.69 11.55 -2.12
CA GLY A 15 2.84 12.15 -1.46
C GLY A 15 4.16 11.66 -2.05
N ILE A 16 4.30 10.35 -2.29
CA ILE A 16 5.45 9.75 -2.97
C ILE A 16 5.66 10.35 -4.36
N GLN A 17 4.60 10.47 -5.17
CA GLN A 17 4.68 11.07 -6.50
C GLN A 17 5.10 12.54 -6.47
N ARG A 18 4.79 13.27 -5.40
CA ARG A 18 5.15 14.68 -5.21
C ARG A 18 6.46 14.88 -4.47
N ALA A 19 7.11 13.81 -4.01
CA ALA A 19 8.24 13.86 -3.09
C ALA A 19 7.96 14.67 -1.80
N ASP A 20 6.72 14.61 -1.31
CA ASP A 20 6.28 15.32 -0.10
C ASP A 20 6.59 14.48 1.15
N ALA A 21 7.75 14.74 1.77
CA ALA A 21 8.24 13.95 2.89
C ALA A 21 7.34 14.02 4.14
N ASP A 22 6.64 15.14 4.35
CA ASP A 22 5.75 15.32 5.49
C ASP A 22 4.52 14.41 5.36
N VAL A 23 3.87 14.45 4.19
CA VAL A 23 2.72 13.59 3.88
C VAL A 23 3.10 12.11 3.91
N ILE A 24 4.27 11.76 3.36
CA ILE A 24 4.74 10.37 3.35
C ILE A 24 4.89 9.85 4.79
N THR A 25 5.52 10.64 5.66
CA THR A 25 5.79 10.25 7.05
C THR A 25 4.49 10.13 7.82
N ALA A 26 3.62 11.14 7.74
CA ALA A 26 2.33 11.17 8.44
C ALA A 26 1.42 9.99 8.05
N GLU A 27 1.31 9.69 6.75
CA GLU A 27 0.46 8.58 6.29
C GLU A 27 1.08 7.21 6.60
N MET A 28 2.41 7.08 6.62
CA MET A 28 3.07 5.85 7.09
C MET A 28 2.80 5.60 8.58
N GLU A 29 3.00 6.60 9.44
CA GLU A 29 2.73 6.48 10.88
C GLU A 29 1.27 6.11 11.15
N LYS A 30 0.35 6.73 10.41
CA LYS A 30 -1.08 6.42 10.51
C LYS A 30 -1.39 4.98 10.10
N LEU A 31 -0.82 4.49 9.01
CA LEU A 31 -1.00 3.10 8.57
C LEU A 31 -0.42 2.10 9.57
N ASP A 32 0.77 2.37 10.12
CA ASP A 32 1.38 1.55 11.17
C ASP A 32 0.53 1.54 12.45
N GLY A 33 -0.04 2.67 12.85
CA GLY A 33 -0.94 2.77 14.00
C GLY A 33 -2.24 1.97 13.83
N VAL A 34 -2.84 2.04 12.63
CA VAL A 34 -4.01 1.22 12.28
C VAL A 34 -3.67 -0.26 12.29
N LEU A 35 -2.53 -0.64 11.71
CA LEU A 35 -2.08 -2.03 11.65
C LEU A 35 -1.84 -2.60 13.05
N SER A 36 -1.23 -1.81 13.95
CA SER A 36 -0.98 -2.22 15.33
C SER A 36 -2.26 -2.44 16.13
N THR A 37 -3.28 -1.60 15.91
CA THR A 37 -4.54 -1.64 16.67
C THR A 37 -5.50 -2.69 16.14
N GLU A 38 -5.64 -2.79 14.82
CA GLU A 38 -6.74 -3.53 14.18
C GLU A 38 -6.29 -4.79 13.44
N ARG A 39 -5.04 -5.24 13.60
CA ARG A 39 -4.46 -6.38 12.86
C ARG A 39 -5.39 -7.59 12.79
N ASN A 40 -6.04 -7.93 13.90
CA ASN A 40 -6.90 -9.11 14.02
C ASN A 40 -8.26 -8.96 13.33
N HIS A 41 -8.67 -7.73 12.99
CA HIS A 41 -9.93 -7.42 12.32
C HIS A 41 -9.77 -7.11 10.83
N LEU A 42 -8.53 -6.98 10.34
CA LEU A 42 -8.23 -6.74 8.93
C LEU A 42 -8.10 -8.04 8.15
N HIS A 43 -8.40 -7.99 6.86
CA HIS A 43 -8.19 -9.13 5.97
C HIS A 43 -6.70 -9.54 5.94
N PRO A 44 -6.35 -10.83 6.05
CA PRO A 44 -4.95 -11.26 6.16
C PRO A 44 -4.09 -10.84 4.96
N GLN A 45 -4.68 -10.78 3.77
CA GLN A 45 -4.00 -10.28 2.57
C GLN A 45 -3.69 -8.78 2.64
N LEU A 46 -4.59 -7.98 3.23
CA LEU A 46 -4.37 -6.55 3.43
C LEU A 46 -3.26 -6.33 4.46
N VAL A 47 -3.29 -7.05 5.59
CA VAL A 47 -2.22 -7.05 6.61
C VAL A 47 -0.88 -7.37 5.96
N HIS A 48 -0.81 -8.43 5.16
CA HIS A 48 0.41 -8.83 4.47
C HIS A 48 0.98 -7.73 3.57
N PHE A 49 0.13 -7.05 2.80
CA PHE A 49 0.58 -5.95 1.95
C PHE A 49 1.09 -4.75 2.76
N LEU A 50 0.41 -4.39 3.85
CA LEU A 50 0.81 -3.30 4.72
C LEU A 50 2.16 -3.60 5.41
N GLU A 51 2.35 -4.81 5.95
CA GLU A 51 3.61 -5.24 6.57
C GLU A 51 4.79 -5.22 5.59
N ARG A 52 4.54 -5.53 4.32
CA ARG A 52 5.55 -5.50 3.25
C ARG A 52 5.69 -4.14 2.56
N ARG A 53 5.04 -3.09 3.06
CA ARG A 53 4.99 -1.75 2.45
C ARG A 53 4.59 -1.79 0.96
N SER A 54 3.77 -2.77 0.59
CA SER A 54 3.23 -2.95 -0.77
C SER A 54 1.97 -2.10 -0.95
N TYR A 55 2.09 -0.79 -0.76
CA TYR A 55 0.95 0.14 -0.66
C TYR A 55 0.05 0.17 -1.91
N ALA A 56 0.64 0.08 -3.10
CA ALA A 56 -0.14 0.00 -4.34
C ALA A 56 -1.04 -1.25 -4.40
N LYS A 57 -0.51 -2.41 -4.00
CA LYS A 57 -1.29 -3.67 -3.95
C LYS A 57 -2.37 -3.61 -2.88
N ALA A 58 -2.08 -3.02 -1.73
CA ALA A 58 -3.07 -2.79 -0.68
C ALA A 58 -4.23 -1.90 -1.17
N LEU A 59 -3.91 -0.83 -1.93
CA LEU A 59 -4.91 0.06 -2.49
C LEU A 59 -5.79 -0.62 -3.54
N MET A 60 -5.18 -1.39 -4.45
CA MET A 60 -5.91 -2.16 -5.47
C MET A 60 -6.83 -3.22 -4.82
N PHE A 61 -6.34 -3.92 -3.79
CA PHE A 61 -7.14 -4.87 -3.01
C PHE A 61 -8.40 -4.21 -2.42
N LEU A 62 -8.25 -3.03 -1.81
CA LEU A 62 -9.37 -2.21 -1.29
C LEU A 62 -10.21 -1.54 -2.39
N GLY A 63 -9.75 -1.59 -3.63
CA GLY A 63 -10.46 -1.14 -4.83
C GLY A 63 -11.53 -2.12 -5.31
N GLY A 64 -11.51 -3.37 -4.82
CA GLY A 64 -12.36 -4.44 -5.34
C GLY A 64 -11.80 -5.10 -6.60
N GLU A 65 -10.53 -4.83 -6.96
CA GLU A 65 -9.80 -5.68 -7.89
C GLU A 65 -9.51 -7.02 -7.17
N SER A 66 -10.46 -7.95 -7.24
CA SER A 66 -10.34 -9.27 -6.62
C SER A 66 -9.30 -10.16 -7.31
N ASP A 67 -8.80 -9.75 -8.49
CA ASP A 67 -7.73 -10.41 -9.23
C ASP A 67 -6.46 -9.53 -9.16
N ILE A 68 -5.85 -9.41 -7.97
CA ILE A 68 -4.51 -8.83 -7.87
C ILE A 68 -3.52 -9.93 -8.24
N PRO A 69 -2.90 -9.92 -9.44
CA PRO A 69 -1.92 -10.94 -9.79
C PRO A 69 -0.78 -10.94 -8.77
N VAL A 70 -0.49 -12.12 -8.22
CA VAL A 70 0.68 -12.39 -7.38
C VAL A 70 1.95 -12.27 -8.24
N GLY A 71 2.38 -11.05 -8.55
CA GLY A 71 3.61 -10.85 -9.34
C GLY A 71 3.89 -9.44 -9.89
N ALA A 72 2.93 -8.51 -9.91
CA ALA A 72 3.07 -7.34 -10.79
C ALA A 72 3.83 -6.10 -10.26
N CYS A 73 4.35 -6.08 -9.03
CA CYS A 73 5.18 -4.95 -8.58
C CYS A 73 6.37 -5.46 -7.78
N GLY A 74 7.44 -5.83 -8.50
CA GLY A 74 8.69 -6.33 -7.92
C GLY A 74 9.62 -6.92 -8.97
N GLY A 75 10.00 -6.16 -10.01
CA GLY A 75 10.98 -6.63 -10.99
C GLY A 75 11.22 -5.62 -12.10
N ARG A 76 12.42 -5.04 -12.12
CA ARG A 76 12.92 -4.11 -13.14
C ARG A 76 12.81 -4.73 -14.54
N PRO A 77 12.44 -3.99 -15.60
CA PRO A 77 12.92 -4.34 -16.93
C PRO A 77 14.35 -3.81 -17.10
N SER A 78 15.33 -4.70 -17.14
CA SER A 78 16.63 -4.44 -17.76
C SER A 78 17.29 -5.78 -18.14
N PRO A 79 18.04 -5.90 -19.25
CA PRO A 79 18.52 -4.84 -20.13
C PRO A 79 18.08 -4.99 -21.61
N THR A 80 18.28 -3.89 -22.35
CA THR A 80 18.48 -3.83 -23.80
C THR A 80 19.17 -5.08 -24.35
N GLN A 81 18.54 -5.74 -25.32
CA GLN A 81 19.22 -6.63 -26.25
C GLN A 81 19.67 -5.81 -27.45
N SER A 82 20.98 -5.85 -27.72
CA SER A 82 21.62 -5.34 -28.93
C SER A 82 21.26 -6.15 -30.17
#